data_AF-A0A0A1DJG8-F1
#
_entry.id   AF-A0A0A1DJG8-F1
#
_cell.length_a   1.000
_cell.length_b   1.000
_cell.length_c   1.000
_cell.angle_alpha   90.00
_cell.angle_beta   90.00
_cell.angle_gamma   90.00
#
_symmetry.space_group_name_H-M   'P 1'
#
loop_
_entity.id
_entity.type
_entity.pdbx_description
1 polymer ?
#
loop_
_entity_poly.entity_id
_entity_poly.type
_entity_poly.pdbx_seq_one_letter_code
_entity_poly.pdbx_strand_id
1 'polypeptide(L)'
;MRTARTTLVLTAATATLASMTAVGAVLAYDGGAGLYGCTRGDVDFGRRLTDDPALAALAGRLDPGAEPDWSCDQDDSSVAASLELVTGLERDAALPAGGAVLEEAGWVRSERRAWCFEKRIGGRRVSATLTYDDEFRSDPRTDLGITLHRHGRC
;
A
#
# COMPACT_ATOMS: atom_id res chain seq x y z
N MET A 1 -59.85 7.44 -38.79
CA MET A 1 -58.47 7.95 -38.67
C MET A 1 -58.18 8.20 -37.18
N ARG A 2 -56.97 7.83 -36.74
CA ARG A 2 -56.50 7.76 -35.35
C ARG A 2 -56.16 9.15 -34.81
N THR A 3 -56.58 9.49 -33.59
CA THR A 3 -55.98 10.59 -32.80
C THR A 3 -55.10 9.96 -31.72
N ALA A 4 -53.78 10.04 -31.91
CA ALA A 4 -52.80 9.41 -31.05
C ALA A 4 -52.43 10.33 -29.87
N ARG A 5 -52.69 9.83 -28.67
CA ARG A 5 -51.88 9.88 -27.44
C ARG A 5 -50.79 10.96 -27.38
N THR A 6 -51.11 12.09 -26.76
CA THR A 6 -50.15 13.11 -26.30
C THR A 6 -49.81 12.85 -24.83
N THR A 7 -49.18 11.73 -24.50
CA THR A 7 -48.78 11.44 -23.11
C THR A 7 -47.59 10.50 -23.06
N LEU A 8 -46.44 10.92 -23.61
CA LEU A 8 -45.22 10.10 -23.58
C LEU A 8 -43.96 10.92 -23.86
N VAL A 9 -43.84 12.12 -23.26
CA VAL A 9 -42.60 12.92 -23.40
C VAL A 9 -42.05 13.41 -22.06
N LEU A 10 -42.86 13.46 -20.98
CA LEU A 10 -42.35 13.93 -19.68
C LEU A 10 -41.59 12.88 -18.85
N THR A 11 -41.76 11.58 -19.12
CA THR A 11 -41.08 10.51 -18.35
C THR A 11 -39.68 10.17 -18.86
N ALA A 12 -39.31 10.60 -20.07
CA ALA A 12 -37.98 10.37 -20.61
C ALA A 12 -36.93 11.31 -19.99
N ALA A 13 -37.30 12.56 -19.70
CA ALA A 13 -36.38 13.57 -19.19
C ALA A 13 -35.95 13.33 -17.73
N THR A 14 -36.82 12.75 -16.91
CA THR A 14 -36.49 12.37 -15.52
C THR A 14 -35.62 11.11 -15.46
N ALA A 15 -35.76 10.18 -16.41
CA ALA A 15 -34.92 8.99 -16.48
C ALA A 15 -33.47 9.33 -16.87
N THR A 16 -33.23 10.28 -17.78
CA THR A 16 -31.87 10.71 -18.13
C THR A 16 -31.19 11.47 -17.00
N LEU A 17 -31.90 12.34 -16.26
CA LEU A 17 -31.32 13.02 -15.10
C LEU A 17 -30.98 12.05 -13.97
N ALA A 18 -31.84 11.06 -13.69
CA ALA A 18 -31.60 10.03 -12.68
C ALA A 18 -30.41 9.12 -13.06
N SER A 19 -30.25 8.84 -14.36
CA SER A 19 -29.12 8.07 -14.88
C SER A 19 -27.81 8.86 -14.78
N MET A 20 -27.82 10.16 -15.07
CA MET A 20 -26.65 11.02 -14.91
C MET A 20 -26.26 11.27 -13.46
N THR A 21 -27.22 11.34 -12.54
CA THR A 21 -26.94 11.40 -11.09
C THR A 21 -26.46 10.06 -10.55
N ALA A 22 -26.94 8.91 -11.06
CA ALA A 22 -26.43 7.60 -10.67
C ALA A 22 -25.00 7.36 -11.20
N VAL A 23 -24.70 7.70 -12.46
CA VAL A 23 -23.35 7.61 -13.02
C VAL A 23 -22.40 8.64 -12.37
N GLY A 24 -22.89 9.86 -12.11
CA GLY A 24 -22.15 10.89 -11.37
C GLY A 24 -21.91 10.52 -9.90
N ALA A 25 -22.84 9.84 -9.24
CA ALA A 25 -22.68 9.37 -7.86
C ALA A 25 -21.74 8.17 -7.74
N VAL A 26 -21.67 7.30 -8.76
CA VAL A 26 -20.70 6.20 -8.78
C VAL A 26 -19.27 6.71 -9.00
N LEU A 27 -19.09 7.85 -9.68
CA LEU A 27 -17.78 8.50 -9.85
C LEU A 27 -17.43 9.52 -8.74
N ALA A 28 -18.41 9.97 -7.94
CA ALA A 28 -18.18 10.93 -6.86
C ALA A 28 -18.10 10.30 -5.46
N TYR A 29 -18.31 8.98 -5.31
CA TYR A 29 -18.00 8.25 -4.08
C TYR A 29 -16.52 7.82 -3.99
N ASP A 30 -15.62 8.63 -4.56
CA ASP A 30 -14.18 8.65 -4.28
C ASP A 30 -13.78 9.84 -3.39
N GLY A 31 -14.77 10.56 -2.86
CA GLY A 31 -14.57 11.71 -1.98
C GLY A 31 -14.24 11.31 -0.55
N GLY A 32 -12.95 11.09 -0.26
CA GLY A 32 -12.53 10.89 1.13
C GLY A 32 -11.05 10.65 1.40
N ALA A 33 -10.15 11.38 0.73
CA ALA A 33 -8.74 11.68 1.07
C ALA A 33 -7.79 11.39 -0.10
N GLY A 34 -7.26 12.45 -0.72
CA GLY A 34 -5.87 12.57 -1.22
C GLY A 34 -5.17 11.44 -2.02
N LEU A 35 -5.87 10.47 -2.60
CA LEU A 35 -5.28 9.27 -3.21
C LEU A 35 -5.74 9.13 -4.66
N TYR A 36 -5.14 9.90 -5.57
CA TYR A 36 -5.37 9.68 -7.00
C TYR A 36 -4.94 8.24 -7.36
N GLY A 37 -5.79 7.48 -8.07
CA GLY A 37 -5.45 6.18 -8.68
C GLY A 37 -5.58 4.89 -7.83
N CYS A 38 -5.84 4.95 -6.53
CA CYS A 38 -5.94 3.76 -5.68
C CYS A 38 -7.40 3.28 -5.47
N THR A 39 -7.67 1.97 -5.55
CA THR A 39 -8.99 1.42 -5.20
C THR A 39 -9.15 1.26 -3.68
N ARG A 40 -10.39 1.18 -3.18
CA ARG A 40 -10.63 0.81 -1.76
C ARG A 40 -9.95 -0.50 -1.36
N GLY A 41 -9.90 -1.47 -2.25
CA GLY A 41 -9.22 -2.75 -2.02
C GLY A 41 -7.70 -2.61 -1.89
N ASP A 42 -7.12 -1.58 -2.51
CA ASP A 42 -5.70 -1.24 -2.40
C ASP A 42 -5.40 -0.58 -1.05
N VAL A 43 -6.24 0.38 -0.62
CA VAL A 43 -6.15 1.00 0.71
C VAL A 43 -6.27 -0.06 1.81
N ASP A 44 -7.27 -0.93 1.73
CA ASP A 44 -7.48 -2.01 2.69
C ASP A 44 -6.33 -3.04 2.66
N PHE A 45 -5.63 -3.17 1.54
CA PHE A 45 -4.43 -4.00 1.46
C PHE A 45 -3.21 -3.30 2.06
N GLY A 46 -3.01 -2.00 1.80
CA GLY A 46 -1.93 -1.19 2.38
C GLY A 46 -1.99 -1.21 3.90
N ARG A 47 -3.17 -0.98 4.48
CA ARG A 47 -3.39 -1.10 5.94
C ARG A 47 -3.00 -2.47 6.49
N ARG A 48 -3.38 -3.55 5.80
CA ARG A 48 -2.98 -4.91 6.19
C ARG A 48 -1.48 -5.17 6.08
N LEU A 49 -0.79 -4.49 5.17
CA LEU A 49 0.67 -4.53 5.10
C LEU A 49 1.29 -3.80 6.29
N THR A 50 0.78 -2.61 6.65
CA THR A 50 1.18 -1.87 7.86
C THR A 50 0.98 -2.70 9.13
N ASP A 51 -0.11 -3.46 9.20
CA ASP A 51 -0.43 -4.35 10.32
C ASP A 51 0.38 -5.66 10.33
N ASP A 52 1.29 -5.91 9.36
CA ASP A 52 2.10 -7.14 9.39
C ASP A 52 3.02 -7.13 10.62
N PRO A 53 3.07 -8.25 11.39
CA PRO A 53 3.85 -8.31 12.62
C PRO A 53 5.35 -8.08 12.41
N ALA A 54 5.90 -8.21 11.20
CA ALA A 54 7.29 -7.89 10.94
C ALA A 54 7.60 -6.39 11.09
N LEU A 55 6.70 -5.51 10.63
CA LEU A 55 6.89 -4.07 10.79
C LEU A 55 6.82 -3.68 12.26
N ALA A 56 5.84 -4.20 13.00
CA ALA A 56 5.73 -4.00 14.44
C ALA A 56 6.95 -4.54 15.20
N ALA A 57 7.47 -5.72 14.82
CA ALA A 57 8.66 -6.31 15.44
C ALA A 57 9.93 -5.49 15.15
N LEU A 58 10.07 -4.96 13.94
CA LEU A 58 11.18 -4.08 13.56
C LEU A 58 11.13 -2.77 14.35
N ALA A 59 9.97 -2.11 14.40
CA ALA A 59 9.76 -0.91 15.21
C ALA A 59 10.06 -1.19 16.70
N GLY A 60 9.48 -2.25 17.27
CA GLY A 60 9.67 -2.57 18.69
C GLY A 60 11.11 -2.93 19.09
N ARG A 61 11.94 -3.46 18.17
CA ARG A 61 13.30 -3.91 18.47
C ARG A 61 14.39 -2.93 18.08
N LEU A 62 14.20 -2.19 16.99
CA LEU A 62 15.24 -1.35 16.41
C LEU A 62 14.96 0.15 16.58
N ASP A 63 13.70 0.59 16.67
CA ASP A 63 13.36 2.00 16.92
C ASP A 63 11.97 2.14 17.59
N PRO A 64 11.89 2.03 18.93
CA PRO A 64 10.61 1.99 19.63
C PRO A 64 9.77 3.26 19.42
N GLY A 65 8.63 3.11 18.75
CA GLY A 65 7.71 4.21 18.45
C GLY A 65 7.69 4.62 16.97
N ALA A 66 8.52 4.02 16.12
CA ALA A 66 8.39 4.18 14.68
C ALA A 66 7.05 3.59 14.20
N GLU A 67 6.27 4.40 13.48
CA GLU A 67 4.99 3.99 12.92
C GLU A 67 5.18 3.67 11.43
N PRO A 68 4.73 2.50 10.94
CA PRO A 68 4.78 2.21 9.52
C PRO A 68 3.73 3.04 8.78
N ASP A 69 4.12 3.57 7.62
CA ASP A 69 3.22 4.27 6.71
C ASP A 69 2.91 3.38 5.51
N TRP A 70 1.76 3.59 4.89
CA TRP A 70 1.43 2.94 3.63
C TRP A 70 1.23 3.97 2.54
N SER A 71 1.71 3.65 1.35
CA SER A 71 1.62 4.51 0.19
C SER A 71 1.02 3.77 -1.00
N CYS A 72 0.34 4.55 -1.84
CA CYS A 72 -0.11 4.10 -3.15
C CYS A 72 0.72 4.80 -4.21
N ASP A 73 1.46 4.01 -4.98
CA ASP A 73 2.18 4.53 -6.13
C ASP A 73 1.34 4.31 -7.40
N GLN A 74 0.95 5.41 -8.01
CA GLN A 74 0.19 5.42 -9.26
C GLN A 74 1.02 5.00 -10.46
N ASP A 75 2.31 5.32 -10.46
CA ASP A 75 3.20 5.08 -11.61
C ASP A 75 3.54 3.59 -11.71
N ASP A 76 3.67 2.91 -10.58
CA ASP A 76 4.00 1.48 -10.51
C ASP A 76 2.80 0.55 -10.28
N SER A 77 1.57 1.08 -10.21
CA SER A 77 0.35 0.32 -9.88
C SER A 77 0.54 -0.56 -8.63
N SER A 78 1.30 -0.06 -7.67
CA SER A 78 1.79 -0.82 -6.53
C SER A 78 1.28 -0.24 -5.21
N VAL A 79 0.98 -1.14 -4.28
CA VAL A 79 0.63 -0.79 -2.90
C VAL A 79 1.79 -1.22 -2.05
N ALA A 80 2.29 -0.29 -1.25
CA ALA A 80 3.41 -0.52 -0.36
C ALA A 80 3.09 -0.12 1.08
N ALA A 81 3.75 -0.77 2.03
CA ALA A 81 3.91 -0.26 3.38
C ALA A 81 5.39 -0.18 3.69
N SER A 82 5.83 0.93 4.25
CA SER A 82 7.22 1.18 4.60
C SER A 82 7.37 1.56 6.06
N LEU A 83 8.52 1.22 6.60
CA LEU A 83 8.94 1.64 7.93
C LEU A 83 10.40 2.06 7.83
N GLU A 84 10.69 3.27 8.28
CA GLU A 84 12.03 3.83 8.33
C GLU A 84 12.45 3.92 9.78
N LEU A 85 13.69 3.51 10.07
CA LEU A 85 14.14 3.26 11.43
C LEU A 85 15.47 3.94 11.69
N VAL A 86 15.59 4.52 12.89
CA VAL A 86 16.87 4.90 13.46
C VAL A 86 17.41 3.75 14.31
N THR A 87 18.19 2.87 13.69
CA THR A 87 18.62 1.63 14.37
C THR A 87 19.74 1.84 15.40
N GLY A 88 20.55 2.89 15.24
CA GLY A 88 21.77 3.11 16.02
C GLY A 88 22.84 2.03 15.85
N LEU A 89 22.68 1.12 14.89
CA LEU A 89 23.63 0.08 14.53
C LEU A 89 24.51 0.55 13.37
N GLU A 90 25.74 0.03 13.32
CA GLU A 90 26.57 0.17 12.12
C GLU A 90 25.88 -0.48 10.90
N ARG A 91 26.13 0.10 9.73
CA ARG A 91 25.51 -0.31 8.46
C ARG A 91 25.63 -1.83 8.28
N ASP A 92 26.82 -2.40 8.36
CA ASP A 92 27.05 -3.84 8.19
C ASP A 92 26.30 -4.76 9.18
N ALA A 93 25.89 -4.25 10.34
CA ALA A 93 25.09 -4.96 11.34
C ALA A 93 23.58 -4.74 11.19
N ALA A 94 23.13 -3.59 10.66
CA ALA A 94 21.72 -3.22 10.58
C ALA A 94 20.91 -4.14 9.65
N LEU A 95 21.41 -4.42 8.44
CA LEU A 95 20.72 -5.30 7.49
C LEU A 95 20.58 -6.75 8.01
N PRO A 96 21.63 -7.40 8.54
CA PRO A 96 21.50 -8.70 9.18
C PRO A 96 20.51 -8.71 10.35
N ALA A 97 20.52 -7.68 11.20
CA ALA A 97 19.59 -7.58 12.32
C ALA A 97 18.13 -7.48 11.83
N GLY A 98 17.86 -6.61 10.86
CA GLY A 98 16.53 -6.49 10.25
C GLY A 98 16.09 -7.79 9.55
N GLY A 99 17.02 -8.47 8.88
CA GLY A 99 16.76 -9.75 8.21
C GLY A 99 16.36 -10.84 9.19
N ALA A 100 17.05 -10.94 10.33
CA ALA A 100 16.71 -11.90 11.38
C ALA A 100 15.30 -11.64 11.95
N VAL A 101 14.91 -10.38 12.15
CA VAL A 101 13.54 -10.03 12.61
C VAL A 101 12.49 -10.45 11.58
N LEU A 102 12.76 -10.27 10.29
CA LEU A 102 11.85 -10.71 9.22
C LEU A 102 11.71 -12.24 9.20
N GLU A 103 12.82 -12.96 9.31
CA GLU A 103 12.83 -14.43 9.35
C GLU A 103 12.06 -14.97 10.56
N GLU A 104 12.25 -14.37 11.75
CA GLU A 104 11.48 -14.67 12.95
C GLU A 104 9.97 -14.38 12.77
N ALA A 105 9.62 -13.36 11.99
CA ALA A 105 8.24 -13.04 11.62
C ALA A 105 7.67 -13.90 10.46
N GLY A 106 8.41 -14.95 10.06
CA GLY A 106 7.98 -15.95 9.08
C GLY A 106 8.15 -15.52 7.62
N TRP A 107 8.98 -14.52 7.34
CA TRP A 107 9.39 -14.17 5.99
C TRP A 107 10.53 -15.05 5.53
N VAL A 108 10.52 -15.45 4.27
CA VAL A 108 11.56 -16.31 3.69
C VAL A 108 12.49 -15.47 2.82
N ARG A 109 13.79 -15.54 3.08
CA ARG A 109 14.77 -14.83 2.26
C ARG A 109 14.75 -15.33 0.80
N SER A 110 14.70 -14.40 -0.14
CA SER A 110 14.77 -14.70 -1.58
C SER A 110 16.19 -15.04 -1.99
N GLU A 111 16.36 -16.09 -2.79
CA GLU A 111 17.65 -16.46 -3.38
C GLU A 111 18.07 -15.52 -4.53
N ARG A 112 17.14 -14.72 -5.06
CA ARG A 112 17.36 -13.92 -6.28
C ARG A 112 18.01 -12.57 -6.02
N ARG A 113 17.77 -11.98 -4.85
CA ARG A 113 18.19 -10.63 -4.53
C ARG A 113 18.57 -10.54 -3.06
N ALA A 114 19.73 -9.93 -2.79
CA ALA A 114 20.18 -9.70 -1.42
C ALA A 114 19.16 -8.84 -0.66
N TRP A 115 18.92 -9.19 0.61
CA TRP A 115 18.04 -8.45 1.52
C TRP A 115 16.60 -8.27 1.04
N CYS A 116 16.14 -9.20 0.21
CA CYS A 116 14.76 -9.33 -0.20
C CYS A 116 14.16 -10.60 0.42
N PHE A 117 12.93 -10.50 0.91
CA PHE A 117 12.22 -11.56 1.61
C PHE A 117 10.81 -11.69 1.06
N GLU A 118 10.21 -12.86 1.17
CA GLU A 118 8.90 -13.14 0.60
C GLU A 118 8.01 -13.86 1.62
N LYS A 119 6.73 -13.50 1.59
CA LYS A 119 5.69 -14.11 2.44
C LYS A 119 4.37 -14.13 1.69
N ARG A 120 3.39 -14.87 2.21
CA ARG A 120 1.99 -14.76 1.77
C ARG A 120 1.15 -14.09 2.84
N ILE A 121 0.47 -12.99 2.49
CA ILE A 121 -0.46 -12.26 3.36
C ILE A 121 -1.82 -12.25 2.68
N GLY A 122 -2.85 -12.80 3.34
CA GLY A 122 -4.19 -12.92 2.75
C GLY A 122 -4.21 -13.70 1.42
N GLY A 123 -3.36 -14.72 1.28
CA GLY A 123 -3.23 -15.55 0.07
C GLY A 123 -2.38 -14.94 -1.06
N ARG A 124 -1.99 -13.67 -0.95
CA ARG A 124 -1.20 -12.94 -1.93
C ARG A 124 0.28 -13.01 -1.60
N ARG A 125 1.14 -13.17 -2.60
CA ARG A 125 2.61 -13.05 -2.43
C ARG A 125 2.93 -11.58 -2.17
N VAL A 126 3.80 -11.34 -1.21
CA VAL A 126 4.32 -10.02 -0.85
C VAL A 126 5.83 -10.14 -0.75
N SER A 127 6.55 -9.13 -1.21
CA SER A 127 7.99 -9.01 -1.00
C SER A 127 8.28 -7.93 0.04
N ALA A 128 9.23 -8.18 0.93
CA ALA A 128 9.86 -7.19 1.78
C ALA A 128 11.28 -6.92 1.26
N THR A 129 11.65 -5.66 1.07
CA THR A 129 13.03 -5.29 0.77
C THR A 129 13.55 -4.48 1.95
N LEU A 130 14.70 -4.89 2.50
CA LEU A 130 15.46 -4.06 3.41
C LEU A 130 16.49 -3.26 2.61
N THR A 131 16.49 -1.95 2.79
CA THR A 131 17.39 -1.04 2.08
C THR A 131 17.97 -0.02 3.05
N TYR A 132 19.13 0.51 2.67
CA TYR A 132 19.54 1.82 3.18
C TYR A 132 18.80 2.85 2.34
N ASP A 133 18.28 3.89 2.98
CA ASP A 133 17.77 5.05 2.25
C ASP A 133 18.88 6.10 2.19
N ASP A 134 19.83 5.90 1.30
CA ASP A 134 20.96 6.81 1.06
C ASP A 134 20.69 7.87 -0.01
N GLU A 135 19.53 7.85 -0.68
CA GLU A 135 19.24 8.76 -1.80
C GLU A 135 18.41 10.00 -1.43
N PHE A 136 17.66 10.02 -0.31
CA PHE A 136 16.70 11.12 -0.08
C PHE A 136 16.65 11.75 1.31
N ARG A 137 17.48 11.34 2.28
CA ARG A 137 17.43 11.92 3.64
C ARG A 137 18.77 12.44 4.14
N SER A 138 18.72 13.66 4.66
CA SER A 138 19.85 14.41 5.20
C SER A 138 20.27 13.99 6.62
N ASP A 139 19.57 13.05 7.25
CA ASP A 139 19.92 12.55 8.59
C ASP A 139 20.49 11.10 8.53
N PRO A 140 21.81 10.93 8.76
CA PRO A 140 22.52 9.65 8.77
C PRO A 140 22.21 8.79 10.01
N ARG A 141 21.12 9.08 10.71
CA ARG A 141 20.58 8.23 11.77
C ARG A 141 19.50 7.29 11.24
N THR A 142 18.92 7.56 10.06
CA THR A 142 17.78 6.81 9.50
C THR A 142 18.27 5.58 8.71
N ASP A 143 19.00 4.69 9.37
CA ASP A 143 19.89 3.77 8.65
C ASP A 143 19.24 2.47 8.15
N LEU A 144 17.92 2.28 8.32
CA LEU A 144 17.25 1.11 7.74
C LEU A 144 15.81 1.42 7.32
N GLY A 145 15.53 1.24 6.04
CA GLY A 145 14.18 1.18 5.50
C GLY A 145 13.76 -0.27 5.25
N ILE A 146 12.50 -0.58 5.54
CA ILE A 146 11.83 -1.75 5.00
C ILE A 146 10.65 -1.30 4.16
N THR A 147 10.48 -1.90 2.98
CA THR A 147 9.29 -1.71 2.15
C THR A 147 8.68 -3.05 1.78
N LEU A 148 7.40 -3.22 2.12
CA LEU A 148 6.56 -4.35 1.74
C LEU A 148 5.78 -4.00 0.48
N HIS A 149 5.81 -4.84 -0.55
CA HIS A 149 5.09 -4.59 -1.81
C HIS A 149 4.18 -5.75 -2.20
N ARG A 150 2.98 -5.43 -2.68
CA ARG A 150 2.02 -6.42 -3.22
C ARG A 150 2.56 -7.26 -4.38
N HIS A 151 3.41 -6.66 -5.22
CA HIS A 151 3.90 -7.25 -6.48
C HIS A 151 5.40 -7.04 -6.70
N GLY A 152 6.13 -6.61 -5.67
CA GLY A 152 7.57 -6.44 -5.78
C GLY A 152 8.19 -7.80 -6.11
N ARG A 153 8.79 -7.90 -7.28
CA ARG A 153 9.72 -9.00 -7.53
C ARG A 153 11.01 -8.60 -6.87
N CYS A 154 11.46 -9.39 -5.91
CA CYS A 154 12.88 -9.69 -5.84
C CYS A 154 13.31 -10.19 -7.24
#